data_AF-A0A1M6RYD3-F1
#
_entry.id   AF-A0A1M6RYD3-F1
#
_cell.length_a   1.000
_cell.length_b   1.000
_cell.length_c   1.000
_cell.angle_alpha   90.00
_cell.angle_beta   90.00
_cell.angle_gamma   90.00
#
_symmetry.space_group_name_H-M   'P 1'
#
loop_
_entity.id
_entity.type
_entity.pdbx_description
1 polymer ?
#
loop_
_entity_poly.entity_id
_entity_poly.type
_entity_poly.pdbx_seq_one_letter_code
_entity_poly.pdbx_strand_id
1 'polypeptide(L)'
;MKKVLIFLLLACVAICAAPNSGNANSKTLVIYYSQTGTTEKLAQRISEKVDGEIFALDSTGAASVSPSNYDVLFIGTPVWNDSVATPMIRWLKNHSREFKGKTVVSFCTWWTTQAKTTLDQIVELTPKAKHLEGLDQQHGKTADVEAFLKKIKLLK
;
A
#
# COMPACT_ATOMS: atom_id res chain seq x y z
N MET A 1 -42.64 48.39 2.01
CA MET A 1 -43.58 47.41 2.60
C MET A 1 -43.56 46.14 1.78
N LYS A 2 -43.59 45.00 2.46
CA LYS A 2 -43.64 43.61 1.95
C LYS A 2 -42.28 43.08 1.48
N LYS A 3 -41.76 41.95 1.92
CA LYS A 3 -42.01 41.03 3.05
C LYS A 3 -40.83 40.06 2.97
N VAL A 4 -40.29 39.70 4.13
CA VAL A 4 -39.22 38.73 4.34
C VAL A 4 -39.53 37.39 3.67
N LEU A 5 -38.53 36.76 3.03
CA LEU A 5 -38.49 35.30 2.93
C LEU A 5 -37.05 34.81 3.18
N ILE A 6 -36.87 34.32 4.40
CA ILE A 6 -35.72 33.58 4.89
C ILE A 6 -35.72 32.21 4.19
N PHE A 7 -34.66 31.90 3.45
CA PHE A 7 -34.31 30.51 3.12
C PHE A 7 -33.18 30.07 4.06
N LEU A 8 -33.61 29.53 5.19
CA LEU A 8 -32.80 28.70 6.07
C LEU A 8 -32.72 27.33 5.38
N LEU A 9 -31.59 26.98 4.76
CA LEU A 9 -31.34 25.58 4.38
C LEU A 9 -29.85 25.24 4.35
N LEU A 10 -29.51 24.35 5.27
CA LEU A 10 -28.40 23.40 5.28
C LEU A 10 -26.99 24.00 5.19
N ALA A 11 -26.42 24.23 6.37
CA ALA A 11 -25.00 24.00 6.59
C ALA A 11 -24.67 22.58 6.10
N CYS A 12 -24.11 22.47 4.90
CA CYS A 12 -23.34 21.29 4.54
C CYS A 12 -22.10 21.35 5.42
N VAL A 13 -22.18 20.73 6.60
CA VAL A 13 -20.99 20.41 7.40
C VAL A 13 -20.16 19.53 6.49
N ALA A 14 -19.18 20.14 5.82
CA ALA A 14 -18.02 19.40 5.38
C ALA A 14 -17.39 18.86 6.67
N ILE A 15 -17.76 17.64 7.04
CA ILE A 15 -16.93 16.82 7.91
C ILE A 15 -15.70 16.54 7.04
N CYS A 16 -14.78 17.49 7.01
CA CYS A 16 -13.39 17.16 6.77
C CYS A 16 -13.05 16.23 7.93
N ALA A 17 -12.97 14.93 7.65
CA ALA A 17 -12.42 13.99 8.60
C ALA A 17 -11.05 14.52 9.00
N ALA A 18 -10.89 14.90 10.26
CA ALA A 18 -9.60 15.29 10.80
C ALA A 18 -8.68 14.07 10.67
N PRO A 19 -7.45 14.21 10.13
CA PRO A 19 -6.52 13.10 10.12
C PRO A 19 -6.26 12.67 11.56
N ASN A 20 -6.59 11.41 11.85
CA ASN A 20 -6.43 10.84 13.17
C ASN A 20 -4.94 10.56 13.39
N SER A 21 -4.27 11.51 14.04
CA SER A 21 -2.83 11.53 14.31
C SER A 21 -2.40 10.32 15.17
N GLY A 22 -2.01 9.25 14.49
CA GLY A 22 -1.22 8.15 15.00
C GLY A 22 0.19 8.21 14.43
N ASN A 23 1.09 8.91 15.14
CA ASN A 23 2.50 9.19 14.82
C ASN A 23 2.70 10.34 13.81
N ALA A 24 3.11 11.51 14.32
CA ALA A 24 3.22 12.74 13.56
C ALA A 24 4.26 12.60 12.42
N ASN A 25 3.75 12.53 11.19
CA ASN A 25 4.43 12.70 9.90
C ASN A 25 5.22 11.51 9.32
N SER A 26 4.85 10.25 9.58
CA SER A 26 5.40 9.14 8.79
C SER A 26 4.65 9.00 7.46
N LYS A 27 5.27 9.37 6.34
CA LYS A 27 4.64 9.26 5.02
C LYS A 27 4.65 7.82 4.52
N THR A 28 3.50 7.34 4.07
CA THR A 28 3.32 5.95 3.61
C THR A 28 3.08 5.90 2.11
N LEU A 29 3.84 5.03 1.42
CA LEU A 29 3.63 4.65 0.03
C LEU A 29 3.08 3.23 -0.05
N VAL A 30 2.04 3.01 -0.84
CA VAL A 30 1.55 1.71 -1.28
C VAL A 30 1.86 1.58 -2.78
N ILE A 31 2.93 0.87 -3.12
CA ILE A 31 3.30 0.64 -4.51
C ILE A 31 3.06 -0.82 -4.88
N TYR A 32 2.44 -1.05 -6.03
CA TYR A 32 2.09 -2.39 -6.47
C TYR A 32 2.18 -2.56 -7.98
N TYR A 33 2.31 -3.81 -8.41
CA TYR A 33 1.98 -4.21 -9.78
C TYR A 33 0.72 -5.07 -9.76
N SER A 34 -0.16 -4.95 -10.76
CA SER A 34 -1.31 -5.85 -10.93
C SER A 34 -1.68 -6.01 -12.41
N GLN A 35 -1.82 -7.26 -12.87
CA GLN A 35 -2.21 -7.55 -14.26
C GLN A 35 -3.73 -7.61 -14.43
N THR A 36 -4.45 -8.16 -13.45
CA THR A 36 -5.91 -8.40 -13.52
C THR A 36 -6.68 -7.73 -12.38
N GLY A 37 -6.04 -6.83 -11.63
CA GLY A 37 -6.67 -6.02 -10.59
C GLY A 37 -6.86 -6.70 -9.22
N THR A 38 -6.44 -7.97 -9.03
CA THR A 38 -6.57 -8.62 -7.70
C THR A 38 -5.63 -7.96 -6.67
N THR A 39 -4.37 -7.75 -7.03
CA THR A 39 -3.37 -7.08 -6.18
C THR A 39 -3.73 -5.61 -5.95
N GLU A 40 -4.27 -4.94 -6.97
CA GLU A 40 -4.77 -3.58 -6.87
C GLU A 40 -5.85 -3.42 -5.80
N LYS A 41 -6.86 -4.30 -5.78
CA LYS A 41 -7.91 -4.27 -4.75
C LYS A 41 -7.40 -4.50 -3.34
N LEU A 42 -6.30 -5.26 -3.18
CA LEU A 42 -5.63 -5.40 -1.88
C LEU A 42 -4.84 -4.14 -1.54
N ALA A 43 -4.13 -3.55 -2.50
CA ALA A 43 -3.38 -2.31 -2.34
C ALA A 43 -4.30 -1.14 -1.94
N GLN A 44 -5.46 -0.99 -2.59
CA GLN A 44 -6.46 0.02 -2.27
C GLN A 44 -6.93 -0.08 -0.82
N ARG A 45 -7.30 -1.28 -0.36
CA ARG A 45 -7.71 -1.50 1.04
C ARG A 45 -6.61 -1.20 2.05
N ILE A 46 -5.34 -1.48 1.71
CA ILE A 46 -4.20 -1.12 2.55
C ILE A 46 -4.07 0.41 2.60
N SER A 47 -4.03 1.07 1.44
CA SER A 47 -3.93 2.52 1.30
C SER A 47 -5.01 3.26 2.08
N GLU A 48 -6.27 2.83 1.96
CA GLU A 48 -7.42 3.40 2.70
C GLU A 48 -7.24 3.34 4.22
N LYS A 49 -6.67 2.24 4.74
CA LYS A 49 -6.52 2.03 6.18
C LYS A 49 -5.32 2.77 6.79
N VAL A 50 -4.28 3.01 5.99
CA VAL A 50 -3.05 3.67 6.44
C VAL A 50 -2.95 5.13 5.99
N ASP A 51 -3.97 5.64 5.27
CA ASP A 51 -3.96 6.96 4.62
C ASP A 51 -2.69 7.16 3.76
N GLY A 52 -2.31 6.11 3.02
CA GLY A 52 -1.07 6.05 2.24
C GLY A 52 -1.27 6.40 0.78
N GLU A 53 -0.31 7.11 0.18
CA GLU A 53 -0.31 7.39 -1.26
C GLU A 53 -0.15 6.09 -2.05
N ILE A 54 -0.96 5.88 -3.08
CA ILE A 54 -1.01 4.62 -3.84
C ILE A 54 -0.55 4.80 -5.28
N PHE A 55 0.36 3.95 -5.74
CA PHE A 55 0.90 3.98 -7.11
C PHE A 55 0.94 2.57 -7.73
N ALA A 56 0.45 2.47 -8.96
CA ALA A 56 0.61 1.27 -9.78
C ALA A 56 1.88 1.36 -10.62
N LEU A 57 2.65 0.28 -10.67
CA LEU A 57 3.69 0.07 -11.68
C LEU A 57 3.03 -0.28 -13.01
N ASP A 58 3.58 0.24 -14.10
CA ASP A 58 3.26 -0.27 -15.44
C ASP A 58 3.88 -1.66 -15.69
N SER A 59 3.62 -2.24 -16.86
CA SER A 59 4.17 -3.55 -17.25
C SER A 59 5.69 -3.57 -17.45
N THR A 60 6.33 -2.40 -17.50
CA THR A 60 7.80 -2.28 -17.61
C THR A 60 8.48 -2.17 -16.25
N GLY A 61 7.73 -1.83 -15.20
CA GLY A 61 8.23 -1.56 -13.85
C GLY A 61 8.49 -0.08 -13.57
N ALA A 62 7.92 0.83 -14.37
CA ALA A 62 8.04 2.26 -14.15
C ALA A 62 6.87 2.80 -13.31
N ALA A 63 7.18 3.78 -12.47
CA ALA A 63 6.22 4.64 -11.79
C ALA A 63 6.87 6.00 -11.49
N SER A 64 6.10 7.07 -11.56
CA SER A 64 6.55 8.44 -11.28
C SER A 64 6.57 8.75 -9.78
N VAL A 65 7.20 7.88 -9.00
CA VAL A 65 7.32 8.00 -7.54
C VAL A 65 8.68 7.49 -7.06
N SER A 66 9.29 8.20 -6.11
CA SER A 66 10.56 7.80 -5.49
C SER A 66 10.31 7.33 -4.04
N PRO A 67 10.90 6.20 -3.61
CA PRO A 67 10.88 5.74 -2.22
C PRO A 67 11.44 6.74 -1.20
N SER A 68 12.34 7.62 -1.63
CA SER A 68 13.05 8.55 -0.75
C SER A 68 12.10 9.48 0.02
N ASN A 69 10.93 9.79 -0.55
CA ASN A 69 9.92 10.70 0.01
C ASN A 69 9.03 10.08 1.10
N TYR A 70 9.19 8.79 1.39
CA TYR A 70 8.33 8.02 2.29
C TYR A 70 9.14 7.32 3.36
N ASP A 71 8.54 7.02 4.50
CA ASP A 71 9.20 6.30 5.59
C ASP A 71 8.77 4.84 5.62
N VAL A 72 7.51 4.58 5.27
CA VAL A 72 6.90 3.25 5.21
C VAL A 72 6.51 2.95 3.76
N LEU A 73 6.90 1.78 3.27
CA LEU A 73 6.59 1.30 1.93
C LEU A 73 5.87 -0.05 2.02
N PHE A 74 4.63 -0.08 1.57
CA PHE A 74 3.94 -1.31 1.23
C PHE A 74 4.27 -1.67 -0.22
N ILE A 75 4.77 -2.88 -0.45
CA ILE A 75 5.26 -3.34 -1.76
C ILE A 75 4.49 -4.56 -2.21
N GLY A 76 3.66 -4.39 -3.24
CA GLY A 76 2.66 -5.36 -3.70
C GLY A 76 2.97 -6.04 -5.03
N THR A 77 2.82 -7.37 -5.10
CA THR A 77 2.98 -8.11 -6.36
C THR A 77 2.00 -9.28 -6.50
N PRO A 78 1.50 -9.61 -7.71
CA PRO A 78 1.01 -10.95 -7.95
C PRO A 78 2.18 -11.94 -7.86
N VAL A 79 1.88 -13.19 -7.47
CA VAL A 79 2.84 -14.29 -7.54
C VAL A 79 2.89 -14.81 -8.97
N TRP A 80 4.07 -14.75 -9.60
CA TRP A 80 4.35 -15.25 -10.94
C TRP A 80 5.44 -16.32 -10.88
N ASN A 81 5.09 -17.57 -11.23
CA ASN A 81 6.03 -18.70 -11.17
C ASN A 81 6.73 -18.79 -9.79
N ASP A 82 5.93 -18.73 -8.72
CA ASP A 82 6.35 -18.72 -7.32
C ASP A 82 7.32 -17.58 -6.93
N SER A 83 7.32 -16.48 -7.68
CA SER A 83 8.24 -15.34 -7.53
C SER A 83 7.53 -13.98 -7.65
N VAL A 84 8.24 -12.92 -7.25
CA VAL A 84 7.86 -11.52 -7.46
C VAL A 84 7.74 -11.24 -8.97
N ALA A 85 6.70 -10.53 -9.39
CA ALA A 85 6.50 -10.19 -10.78
C ALA A 85 7.64 -9.31 -11.31
N THR A 86 8.06 -9.56 -12.55
CA THR A 86 9.19 -8.86 -13.18
C THR A 86 9.11 -7.32 -13.11
N PRO A 87 7.95 -6.66 -13.29
CA PRO A 87 7.84 -5.21 -13.15
C PRO A 87 8.26 -4.72 -11.76
N MET A 88 7.85 -5.44 -10.70
CA MET A 88 8.24 -5.12 -9.34
C MET A 88 9.73 -5.36 -9.09
N ILE A 89 10.30 -6.48 -9.57
CA ILE A 89 11.75 -6.73 -9.48
C ILE A 89 12.55 -5.58 -10.09
N ARG A 90 12.15 -5.10 -11.28
CA ARG A 90 12.83 -4.00 -11.97
C ARG A 90 12.76 -2.71 -11.16
N TRP A 91 11.58 -2.36 -10.67
CA TRP A 91 11.40 -1.17 -9.85
C TRP A 91 12.26 -1.21 -8.57
N LEU A 92 12.26 -2.34 -7.85
CA LEU A 92 13.07 -2.55 -6.65
C LEU A 92 14.57 -2.42 -6.92
N LYS A 93 15.06 -3.00 -8.02
CA LYS A 93 16.47 -2.90 -8.41
C LYS A 93 16.87 -1.46 -8.75
N ASN A 94 16.02 -0.74 -9.47
CA ASN A 94 16.26 0.65 -9.88
C ASN A 94 16.33 1.61 -8.68
N HIS A 95 15.60 1.32 -7.60
CA HIS A 95 15.56 2.15 -6.38
C HIS A 95 16.30 1.52 -5.18
N SER A 96 17.15 0.51 -5.41
CA SER A 96 17.80 -0.28 -4.35
C SER A 96 18.59 0.53 -3.30
N ARG A 97 19.07 1.73 -3.67
CA ARG A 97 19.82 2.63 -2.78
C ARG A 97 18.94 3.42 -1.82
N GLU A 98 17.66 3.56 -2.12
CA GLU A 98 16.72 4.46 -1.44
C GLU A 98 16.01 3.79 -0.25
N PHE A 99 16.17 2.47 -0.09
CA PHE A 99 15.56 1.70 0.99
C PHE A 99 16.26 1.84 2.35
N LYS A 100 17.42 2.51 2.41
CA LYS A 100 18.14 2.69 3.68
C LYS A 100 17.30 3.52 4.65
N GLY A 101 17.04 2.98 5.83
CA GLY A 101 16.26 3.65 6.88
C GLY A 101 14.76 3.64 6.64
N LYS A 102 14.29 2.94 5.59
CA LYS A 102 12.87 2.77 5.31
C LYS A 102 12.32 1.53 6.01
N THR A 103 11.03 1.54 6.31
CA THR A 103 10.29 0.34 6.73
C THR A 103 9.56 -0.23 5.52
N VAL A 104 9.76 -1.51 5.23
CA VAL A 104 9.11 -2.23 4.13
C VAL A 104 8.15 -3.26 4.68
N VAL A 105 6.96 -3.31 4.08
CA VAL A 105 5.91 -4.31 4.33
C VAL A 105 5.53 -4.92 2.98
N SER A 106 5.94 -6.16 2.74
CA SER A 106 5.59 -6.84 1.50
C SER A 106 4.15 -7.33 1.51
N PHE A 107 3.50 -7.34 0.36
CA PHE A 107 2.27 -8.10 0.19
C PHE A 107 2.17 -8.77 -1.17
N CYS A 108 1.46 -9.89 -1.23
CA CYS A 108 1.25 -10.59 -2.49
C CYS A 108 -0.14 -11.20 -2.63
N THR A 109 -0.52 -11.47 -3.87
CA THR A 109 -1.74 -12.21 -4.20
C THR A 109 -1.41 -13.41 -5.05
N TRP A 110 -2.03 -14.56 -4.77
CA TRP A 110 -1.69 -15.83 -5.40
C TRP A 110 -2.95 -16.66 -5.73
N TRP A 111 -2.83 -17.65 -6.62
CA TRP A 111 -3.96 -18.50 -7.01
C TRP A 111 -3.85 -19.91 -6.42
N THR A 112 -2.70 -20.56 -6.63
CA THR A 112 -2.49 -21.98 -6.32
C THR A 112 -1.37 -22.25 -5.32
N THR A 113 -0.30 -21.45 -5.32
CA THR A 113 0.93 -21.72 -4.53
C THR A 113 1.55 -20.49 -3.87
N GLN A 114 2.57 -20.77 -3.06
CA GLN A 114 2.89 -20.18 -1.75
C GLN A 114 3.33 -18.71 -1.75
N ALA A 115 2.63 -17.91 -0.96
CA ALA A 115 2.96 -16.52 -0.69
C ALA A 115 4.34 -16.30 -0.06
N LYS A 116 4.76 -17.20 0.86
CA LYS A 116 5.92 -16.97 1.73
C LYS A 116 7.22 -16.71 0.94
N THR A 117 7.52 -17.55 -0.06
CA THR A 117 8.73 -17.40 -0.89
C THR A 117 8.76 -16.06 -1.63
N THR A 118 7.61 -15.60 -2.12
CA THR A 118 7.50 -14.30 -2.81
C THR A 118 7.72 -13.12 -1.85
N LEU A 119 7.19 -13.21 -0.62
CA LEU A 119 7.39 -12.17 0.39
C LEU A 119 8.87 -12.12 0.82
N ASP A 120 9.50 -13.28 1.03
CA ASP A 120 10.92 -13.39 1.38
C ASP A 120 11.82 -12.78 0.28
N GLN A 121 11.48 -13.00 -0.99
CA GLN A 121 12.24 -12.42 -2.11
C GLN A 121 12.23 -10.87 -2.11
N ILE A 122 11.16 -10.22 -1.66
CA ILE A 122 11.14 -8.75 -1.51
C ILE A 122 12.10 -8.31 -0.40
N VAL A 123 12.21 -9.09 0.68
CA VAL A 123 13.18 -8.85 1.76
C VAL A 123 14.61 -8.90 1.20
N GLU A 124 14.91 -9.92 0.41
CA GLU A 124 16.21 -10.10 -0.24
C GLU A 124 16.55 -8.98 -1.24
N LEU A 125 15.54 -8.48 -1.97
CA LEU A 125 15.70 -7.37 -2.92
C LEU A 125 15.86 -6.00 -2.23
N THR A 126 15.50 -5.89 -0.95
CA THR A 126 15.55 -4.64 -0.17
C THR A 126 16.27 -4.82 1.18
N PRO A 127 17.54 -5.31 1.18
CA PRO A 127 18.22 -5.75 2.39
C PRO A 127 18.59 -4.59 3.34
N LYS A 128 18.47 -3.34 2.88
CA LYS A 128 18.78 -2.12 3.64
C LYS A 128 17.58 -1.53 4.37
N ALA A 129 16.39 -2.04 4.10
CA ALA A 129 15.17 -1.66 4.80
C ALA A 129 15.02 -2.44 6.11
N LYS A 130 14.27 -1.86 7.04
CA LYS A 130 13.66 -2.60 8.14
C LYS A 130 12.43 -3.32 7.59
N HIS A 131 12.30 -4.62 7.86
CA HIS A 131 11.16 -5.41 7.40
C HIS A 131 10.18 -5.69 8.53
N LEU A 132 8.88 -5.49 8.26
CA LEU A 132 7.81 -6.03 9.09
C LEU A 132 7.24 -7.29 8.43
N GLU A 133 6.36 -7.99 9.16
CA GLU A 133 5.64 -9.13 8.60
C GLU A 133 4.80 -8.71 7.39
N GLY A 134 4.88 -9.48 6.30
CA GLY A 134 4.12 -9.24 5.08
C GLY A 134 2.71 -9.84 5.12
N LEU A 135 1.87 -9.43 4.18
CA LEU A 135 0.49 -9.91 4.04
C LEU A 135 0.34 -10.70 2.74
N ASP A 136 -0.42 -11.78 2.77
CA ASP A 136 -0.81 -12.47 1.54
C ASP A 136 -2.31 -12.70 1.43
N GLN A 137 -2.75 -12.88 0.18
CA GLN A 137 -4.14 -13.16 -0.13
C GLN A 137 -4.28 -14.12 -1.30
N GLN A 138 -4.95 -15.24 -1.06
CA GLN A 138 -5.40 -16.12 -2.13
C GLN A 138 -6.50 -15.45 -2.98
N HIS A 139 -6.49 -15.70 -4.28
CA HIS A 139 -7.55 -15.29 -5.17
C HIS A 139 -8.92 -15.82 -4.71
N GLY A 140 -9.95 -14.99 -4.84
CA GLY A 140 -11.30 -15.30 -4.36
C GLY A 140 -11.46 -15.20 -2.83
N LYS A 141 -10.40 -14.86 -2.10
CA LYS A 141 -10.44 -14.57 -0.66
C LYS A 141 -10.16 -13.09 -0.41
N THR A 142 -10.59 -12.62 0.76
CA THR A 142 -10.39 -11.25 1.23
C THR A 142 -9.61 -11.30 2.53
N ALA A 143 -8.37 -10.83 2.51
CA ALA A 143 -7.55 -10.70 3.71
C ALA A 143 -8.13 -9.62 4.65
N ASP A 144 -8.03 -9.86 5.95
CA ASP A 144 -8.38 -8.87 6.98
C ASP A 144 -7.22 -7.88 7.15
N VAL A 145 -7.28 -6.81 6.36
CA VAL A 145 -6.25 -5.75 6.34
C VAL A 145 -6.19 -5.02 7.68
N GLU A 146 -7.31 -4.83 8.37
CA GLU A 146 -7.32 -4.10 9.63
C GLU A 146 -6.66 -4.90 10.74
N ALA A 147 -7.01 -6.18 10.88
CA ALA A 147 -6.38 -7.07 11.85
C ALA A 147 -4.88 -7.21 11.57
N PHE A 148 -4.49 -7.32 10.29
CA PHE A 148 -3.08 -7.33 9.88
C PHE A 148 -2.33 -6.06 10.29
N LEU A 149 -2.86 -4.88 9.97
CA LEU A 149 -2.20 -3.61 10.30
C LEU A 149 -2.06 -3.39 11.81
N LYS A 150 -3.06 -3.81 12.60
CA LYS A 150 -2.99 -3.82 14.07
C LYS A 150 -1.90 -4.76 14.57
N LYS A 151 -1.81 -5.98 14.01
CA LYS A 151 -0.77 -6.97 14.34
C LYS A 151 0.64 -6.40 14.15
N ILE A 152 0.89 -5.71 13.04
CA ILE A 152 2.20 -5.11 12.75
C ILE A 152 2.39 -3.71 13.34
N LYS A 153 1.45 -3.24 14.16
CA LYS A 153 1.48 -1.95 14.87
C LYS A 153 1.55 -0.73 13.95
N LEU A 154 0.98 -0.82 12.74
CA LEU A 154 0.80 0.30 11.82
C LEU A 154 -0.61 0.90 11.87
N LEU A 155 -1.52 0.28 12.62
CA LEU A 155 -2.83 0.82 12.96
C LEU A 155 -3.10 0.61 14.46
N LYS A 156 -3.75 1.60 15.10
CA LYS A 156 -4.10 1.55 16.52
C LYS A 156 -5.39 0.77 16.79
#